data_AF-A0A150P948-F1
#
_entry.id   AF-A0A150P948-F1
#
_cell.length_a   1.000
_cell.length_b   1.000
_cell.length_c   1.000
_cell.angle_alpha   90.00
_cell.angle_beta   90.00
_cell.angle_gamma   90.00
#
_symmetry.space_group_name_H-M   'P 1'
#
loop_
_entity.id
_entity.type
_entity.pdbx_description
1 polymer ?
#
loop_
_entity_poly.entity_id
_entity_poly.type
_entity_poly.pdbx_seq_one_letter_code
_entity_poly.pdbx_strand_id
1 'polypeptide(L)'
;MKASGICPKCQCNVLWYVADVAKNTHVGFREQQPTFQLAATGLGEEGCAGKTEAYACQQCGYVELYLKERLTVDGKHVLERRPTPGTPYRG
;
A
#
# COMPACT_ATOMS: atom_id res chain seq x y z
N MET A 1 -7.13 6.37 -5.54
CA MET A 1 -6.48 7.64 -5.95
C MET A 1 -5.77 7.54 -7.30
N LYS A 2 -4.86 6.58 -7.53
CA LYS A 2 -4.08 6.50 -8.78
C LYS A 2 -4.93 6.38 -10.05
N ALA A 3 -5.93 5.49 -10.05
CA ALA A 3 -6.81 5.29 -11.21
C ALA A 3 -7.90 6.36 -11.32
N SER A 4 -8.44 6.81 -10.20
CA SER A 4 -9.60 7.70 -10.16
C SER A 4 -9.25 9.19 -10.13
N GLY A 5 -8.03 9.57 -9.76
CA GLY A 5 -7.67 10.96 -9.47
C GLY A 5 -8.37 11.55 -8.24
N ILE A 6 -9.08 10.73 -7.45
CA ILE A 6 -9.95 11.18 -6.35
C ILE A 6 -9.57 10.46 -5.04
N CYS A 7 -9.56 11.21 -3.94
CA CYS A 7 -9.40 10.67 -2.59
C CYS A 7 -10.66 9.89 -2.16
N PRO A 8 -10.59 8.59 -1.84
CA PRO A 8 -11.77 7.82 -1.45
C PRO A 8 -12.37 8.26 -0.11
N LYS A 9 -11.56 8.89 0.77
CA LYS A 9 -11.98 9.29 2.11
C LYS A 9 -12.80 10.59 2.11
N CYS A 10 -12.43 11.57 1.29
CA CYS A 10 -13.06 12.90 1.32
C CYS A 10 -13.53 13.42 -0.05
N GLN A 11 -13.38 12.62 -1.11
CA GLN A 11 -13.79 12.95 -2.49
C GLN A 11 -13.08 14.16 -3.11
N CYS A 12 -12.03 14.71 -2.47
CA CYS A 12 -11.16 15.73 -3.04
C CYS A 12 -10.39 15.20 -4.26
N ASN A 13 -10.21 16.05 -5.27
CA ASN A 13 -9.47 15.76 -6.50
C ASN A 13 -8.06 16.41 -6.55
N VAL A 14 -7.65 17.11 -5.50
CA VAL A 14 -6.30 17.67 -5.39
C VAL A 14 -5.42 16.70 -4.63
N LEU A 15 -4.51 16.07 -5.36
CA LEU A 15 -3.64 15.01 -4.87
C LEU A 15 -2.17 15.36 -5.10
N TRP A 16 -1.31 14.99 -4.14
CA TRP A 16 0.14 15.01 -4.32
C TRP A 16 0.62 13.62 -4.73
N TYR A 17 1.40 13.57 -5.79
CA TYR A 17 2.11 12.36 -6.22
C TYR A 17 3.49 12.32 -5.58
N VAL A 18 3.80 11.22 -4.92
CA VAL A 18 5.11 10.93 -4.33
C VAL A 18 5.74 9.84 -5.17
N ALA A 19 6.68 10.24 -6.03
CA ALA A 19 7.30 9.35 -7.00
C ALA A 19 8.09 8.23 -6.32
N ASP A 20 8.83 8.54 -5.25
CA ASP A 20 9.64 7.57 -4.54
C ASP A 20 9.38 7.68 -3.03
N VAL A 21 8.84 6.62 -2.45
CA VAL A 21 8.63 6.50 -1.02
C VAL A 21 9.87 5.91 -0.37
N ALA A 22 10.33 6.52 0.72
CA ALA A 22 11.52 6.07 1.44
C ALA A 22 11.39 4.58 1.81
N LYS A 23 12.43 3.81 1.54
CA LYS A 23 12.48 2.39 1.89
C LYS A 23 12.65 2.24 3.39
N ASN A 24 11.90 1.34 4.00
CA ASN A 24 12.16 0.90 5.36
C ASN A 24 13.12 -0.31 5.32
N THR A 25 14.42 -0.04 5.10
CA THR A 25 15.45 -1.08 4.96
C THR A 25 16.03 -1.55 6.29
N HIS A 26 15.77 -0.85 7.40
CA HIS A 26 16.29 -1.20 8.72
C HIS A 26 15.13 -1.54 9.67
N VAL A 27 14.87 -2.83 9.86
CA VAL A 27 13.96 -3.35 10.91
C VAL A 27 14.59 -3.33 12.31
N GLY A 28 15.45 -2.34 12.58
CA GLY A 28 16.30 -2.28 13.77
C GLY A 28 15.53 -2.24 15.09
N PHE A 29 15.96 -3.08 16.04
CA PHE A 29 15.34 -3.42 17.32
C PHE A 29 15.09 -2.27 18.34
N ARG A 30 15.26 -0.98 17.99
CA ARG A 30 15.42 0.06 19.04
C ARG A 30 14.71 1.39 18.90
N GLU A 31 13.93 1.67 17.87
CA GLU A 31 13.15 2.91 17.87
C GLU A 31 11.73 2.64 17.42
N GLN A 32 10.76 3.08 18.23
CA GLN A 32 9.35 3.13 17.85
C GLN A 32 9.21 4.04 16.63
N GLN A 33 9.37 3.47 15.45
CA GLN A 33 9.07 4.14 14.21
C GLN A 33 7.58 4.00 13.90
N PRO A 34 6.94 5.01 13.28
CA PRO A 34 5.52 4.97 12.98
C PRO A 34 5.13 3.68 12.25
N THR A 35 4.29 2.89 12.93
CA THR A 35 3.87 1.55 12.55
C THR A 35 2.91 1.59 11.37
N PHE A 36 3.43 1.59 10.15
CA PHE A 36 2.68 1.07 9.01
C PHE A 36 3.34 -0.23 8.57
N GLN A 37 2.57 -1.31 8.62
CA GLN A 37 3.02 -2.63 8.20
C GLN A 37 2.76 -2.74 6.69
N LEU A 38 3.83 -2.76 5.91
CA LEU A 38 3.82 -3.10 4.49
C LEU A 38 4.27 -4.54 4.35
N ALA A 39 3.61 -5.31 3.47
CA ALA A 39 4.09 -6.64 3.14
C ALA A 39 5.48 -6.52 2.49
N ALA A 40 6.51 -7.00 3.18
CA ALA A 40 7.87 -7.08 2.66
C ALA A 40 8.12 -8.50 2.15
N THR A 41 8.76 -8.60 0.98
CA THR A 41 9.28 -9.87 0.47
C THR A 41 10.81 -9.80 0.51
N GLY A 42 11.45 -10.88 0.97
CA GLY A 42 12.90 -10.92 1.16
C GLY A 42 13.41 -12.31 1.51
N LEU A 43 14.70 -12.53 1.30
CA LEU A 43 15.42 -13.74 1.70
C LEU A 43 16.55 -13.33 2.64
N GLY A 44 16.50 -13.72 3.92
CA GLY A 44 17.52 -13.40 4.93
C GLY A 44 17.18 -12.22 5.85
N GLU A 45 18.18 -11.46 6.27
CA GLU A 45 18.06 -10.34 7.24
C GLU A 45 17.53 -9.03 6.62
N GLU A 46 17.43 -8.98 5.30
CA GLU A 46 16.93 -7.82 4.56
C GLU A 46 15.54 -8.10 3.98
N GLY A 47 14.56 -7.30 4.41
CA GLY A 47 13.24 -7.24 3.81
C GLY A 47 13.05 -5.90 3.11
N CYS A 48 12.57 -5.92 1.86
CA CYS A 48 12.21 -4.71 1.13
C CYS A 48 10.76 -4.84 0.65
N ALA A 49 9.99 -3.76 0.75
CA ALA A 49 8.67 -3.70 0.12
C ALA A 49 8.76 -3.43 -1.40
N GLY A 50 9.94 -3.58 -2.03
CA GLY A 50 10.15 -3.20 -3.43
C GLY A 50 10.17 -1.68 -3.65
N LYS A 51 10.07 -1.25 -4.91
CA LYS A 51 9.92 0.17 -5.25
C LYS A 51 8.46 0.59 -5.06
N THR A 52 8.22 1.59 -4.22
CA THR A 52 6.89 2.12 -3.94
C THR A 52 6.73 3.56 -4.40
N GLU A 53 5.51 3.90 -4.78
CA GLU A 53 5.04 5.28 -4.97
C GLU A 53 3.79 5.50 -4.12
N ALA A 54 3.41 6.75 -3.92
CA ALA A 54 2.19 7.08 -3.18
C ALA A 54 1.41 8.23 -3.79
N TYR A 55 0.12 8.25 -3.48
CA TYR A 55 -0.73 9.43 -3.65
C TYR A 55 -1.21 9.88 -2.28
N ALA A 56 -1.02 11.16 -1.97
CA ALA A 56 -1.47 11.79 -0.73
C ALA A 56 -2.55 12.84 -1.01
N CYS A 57 -3.63 12.82 -0.24
CA CYS A 57 -4.68 13.81 -0.36
C CYS A 57 -4.26 15.09 0.36
N GLN A 58 -4.24 16.22 -0.36
CA GLN A 58 -3.87 17.50 0.23
C GLN A 58 -4.84 17.94 1.34
N GLN A 59 -6.13 17.59 1.22
CA GLN A 59 -7.16 18.06 2.14
C GLN A 59 -7.21 17.26 3.45
N CYS A 60 -7.17 15.93 3.39
CA CYS A 60 -7.40 15.09 4.57
C CYS A 60 -6.20 14.23 4.98
N GLY A 61 -5.07 14.35 4.26
CA GLY A 61 -3.84 13.61 4.56
C GLY A 61 -3.92 12.10 4.32
N TYR A 62 -5.01 11.59 3.74
CA TYR A 62 -5.12 10.17 3.39
C TYR A 62 -4.08 9.79 2.33
N VAL A 63 -3.39 8.66 2.54
CA VAL A 63 -2.33 8.17 1.66
C VAL A 63 -2.66 6.78 1.16
N GLU A 64 -2.51 6.57 -0.15
CA GLU A 64 -2.49 5.24 -0.77
C GLU A 64 -1.09 4.93 -1.27
N LEU A 65 -0.57 3.77 -0.88
CA LEU A 65 0.74 3.25 -1.29
C LEU A 65 0.57 2.22 -2.40
N TYR A 66 1.44 2.30 -3.41
CA TYR A 66 1.43 1.42 -4.58
C TYR A 66 2.80 0.82 -4.80
N LEU A 67 2.82 -0.47 -5.12
CA LEU A 67 4.02 -1.15 -5.62
C LEU A 67 4.20 -0.82 -7.11
N LYS A 68 5.41 -0.41 -7.50
CA LYS A 68 5.79 -0.26 -8.91
C LYS A 68 6.08 -1.62 -9.57
N GLU A 69 6.21 -2.67 -8.77
CA GLU A 69 6.57 -4.02 -9.19
C GLU A 69 5.38 -4.97 -9.02
N ARG A 70 5.30 -6.01 -9.85
CA ARG A 70 4.23 -7.00 -9.78
C ARG A 70 4.51 -7.98 -8.64
N LEU A 71 3.55 -8.15 -7.73
CA LEU A 71 3.59 -9.22 -6.74
C LEU A 71 3.17 -10.56 -7.35
N THR A 72 3.82 -11.62 -6.89
CA THR A 72 3.47 -13.00 -7.20
C THR A 72 2.82 -13.63 -5.97
N VAL A 73 1.77 -14.43 -6.18
CA VAL A 73 1.13 -15.21 -5.10
C VAL A 73 2.10 -16.31 -4.66
N ASP A 74 2.48 -16.30 -3.39
CA ASP A 74 3.36 -17.33 -2.79
C ASP A 74 2.59 -18.33 -1.91
N GLY A 75 1.30 -18.07 -1.65
CA GLY A 75 0.44 -18.94 -0.83
C GLY A 75 0.75 -18.90 0.68
N LYS A 76 1.71 -18.10 1.14
CA LYS A 76 2.11 -18.00 2.55
C LYS A 76 1.95 -16.59 3.10
N HIS A 77 2.46 -15.58 2.40
CA HIS A 77 2.40 -14.17 2.80
C HIS A 77 1.55 -13.34 1.83
N VAL A 78 1.52 -13.75 0.55
CA VAL A 78 0.67 -13.19 -0.49
C VAL A 78 -0.36 -14.25 -0.88
N LEU A 79 -1.61 -14.01 -0.49
CA LEU A 79 -2.73 -14.91 -0.75
C LEU A 79 -3.63 -14.34 -1.85
N GLU A 80 -4.05 -15.20 -2.77
CA GLU A 80 -5.12 -14.83 -3.70
C GLU A 80 -6.44 -14.71 -2.91
N ARG A 81 -6.99 -13.50 -2.86
CA ARG A 81 -8.34 -13.25 -2.33
C ARG A 81 -9.25 -12.91 -3.50
N ARG A 82 -10.10 -13.86 -3.88
CA ARG A 82 -11.24 -13.58 -4.76
C ARG A 82 -12.38 -13.07 -3.88
N PRO A 83 -13.07 -11.99 -4.25
CA PRO A 83 -14.36 -11.69 -3.64
C PRO A 83 -15.23 -12.94 -3.79
N THR A 84 -15.71 -13.50 -2.68
CA THR A 84 -16.82 -14.44 -2.76
C THR A 84 -17.94 -13.69 -3.48
N PRO A 85 -18.49 -14.17 -4.59
CA PRO A 85 -19.61 -13.49 -5.23
C PRO A 85 -20.73 -13.37 -4.20
N GLY A 86 -20.91 -12.17 -3.67
CA GLY A 86 -21.99 -11.86 -2.76
C GLY A 86 -23.29 -12.11 -3.49
N THR A 87 -24.20 -12.85 -2.86
CA THR A 87 -25.58 -12.96 -3.32
C THR A 87 -26.10 -11.55 -3.66
N PRO A 88 -26.70 -11.34 -4.84
CA PRO A 88 -27.19 -10.01 -5.21
C PRO A 88 -28.21 -9.56 -4.17
N TYR A 89 -27.95 -8.42 -3.55
CA TYR A 89 -28.86 -7.76 -2.63
C TYR A 89 -30.13 -7.38 -3.43
N ARG A 90 -31.25 -8.08 -3.20
CA ARG A 90 -32.58 -7.60 -3.59
C ARG A 90 -33.14 -6.82 -2.40
N GLY A 91 -33.21 -5.51 -2.54
CA GLY A 91 -33.97 -4.59 -1.69
C GLY A 91 -34.67 -3.59 -2.59
#